data_AF-A0A366H9X5-F1
#
_entry.id   AF-A0A366H9X5-F1
#
_cell.length_a   1.000
_cell.length_b   1.000
_cell.length_c   1.000
_cell.angle_alpha   90.00
_cell.angle_beta   90.00
_cell.angle_gamma   90.00
#
_symmetry.space_group_name_H-M   'P 1'
#
loop_
_entity.id
_entity.type
_entity.pdbx_description
1 polymer ?
#
loop_
_entity_poly.entity_id
_entity_poly.type
_entity_poly.pdbx_seq_one_letter_code
_entity_poly.pdbx_strand_id
1 'polypeptide(L)'
;MNTRLPEDPSTELAISSHGPVLMQDFGLIEKMAHFARERIYAQAGNLFRRMTSEARQRLFGNVARLMGSVPRETQMRAICHFYRADVNYGIGAANALGINIEQEMSKMAAASA
;
A
#
# COMPACT_ATOMS: atom_id res chain seq x y z
N MET A 1 19.69 61.90 6.36
CA MET A 1 18.90 62.26 5.16
C MET A 1 18.35 60.97 4.57
N ASN A 2 17.03 60.92 4.38
CA ASN A 2 16.26 59.77 3.88
C ASN A 2 16.60 59.40 2.42
N THR A 3 16.54 58.12 2.11
CA THR A 3 15.83 57.64 0.91
C THR A 3 15.01 56.40 1.26
N ARG A 4 13.69 56.59 1.16
CA ARG A 4 12.57 55.68 1.44
C ARG A 4 12.61 54.49 0.46
N LEU A 5 12.65 53.26 0.96
CA LEU A 5 12.25 52.07 0.19
C LEU A 5 10.71 51.95 0.25
N PRO A 6 10.05 51.49 -0.81
CA PRO A 6 8.59 51.44 -0.87
C PRO A 6 8.05 50.31 0.03
N GLU A 7 7.10 50.67 0.89
CA GLU A 7 6.33 49.76 1.73
C GLU A 7 5.40 48.93 0.82
N ASP A 8 5.84 47.74 0.41
CA ASP A 8 4.96 46.77 -0.24
C ASP A 8 4.17 46.04 0.87
N PRO A 9 2.83 46.16 0.95
CA PRO A 9 2.04 45.54 2.02
C PRO A 9 2.03 44.01 1.98
N SER A 10 2.76 43.41 1.05
CA SER A 10 2.78 41.97 0.79
C SER A 10 3.81 41.19 1.62
N THR A 11 4.72 41.84 2.37
CA THR A 11 5.84 41.13 3.04
C THR A 11 5.64 40.91 4.54
N GLU A 12 4.61 41.48 5.18
CA GLU A 12 4.44 41.36 6.64
C GLU A 12 3.53 40.21 7.11
N LEU A 13 2.86 39.48 6.20
CA LEU A 13 1.87 38.47 6.62
C LEU A 13 2.44 37.06 6.89
N ALA A 14 3.75 36.83 6.72
CA ALA A 14 4.34 35.48 6.73
C ALA A 14 5.20 35.12 7.95
N ILE A 15 5.23 35.93 9.03
CA ILE A 15 6.22 35.73 10.12
C ILE A 15 5.63 35.82 11.54
N SER A 16 4.39 35.37 11.75
CA SER A 16 3.85 35.15 13.09
C SER A 16 3.31 33.73 13.24
N SER A 17 3.59 33.14 14.40
CA SER A 17 3.52 31.73 14.75
C SER A 17 2.14 31.06 14.75
N HIS A 18 1.11 31.67 14.15
CA HIS A 18 -0.15 31.02 13.71
C HIS A 18 -0.76 31.80 12.52
N GLY A 19 -0.02 31.95 11.43
CA GLY A 19 -0.52 32.57 10.20
C GLY A 19 -1.59 31.69 9.51
N PRO A 20 -2.68 32.29 8.98
CA PRO A 20 -3.72 31.53 8.29
C PRO A 20 -3.16 30.98 6.98
N VAL A 21 -3.23 29.65 6.84
CA VAL A 21 -2.95 28.92 5.60
C VAL A 21 -3.73 29.59 4.47
N LEU A 22 -3.03 30.06 3.43
CA LEU A 22 -3.67 30.61 2.24
C LEU A 22 -4.59 29.55 1.63
N MET A 23 -5.84 29.96 1.39
CA MET A 23 -6.96 29.21 0.82
C MET A 23 -6.72 28.68 -0.61
N GLN A 24 -5.49 28.76 -1.12
CA GLN A 24 -5.07 28.30 -2.45
C GLN A 24 -4.74 26.79 -2.48
N ASP A 25 -4.56 26.15 -1.33
CA ASP A 25 -4.19 24.72 -1.24
C ASP A 25 -5.35 23.75 -0.91
N PHE A 26 -6.60 24.21 -0.80
CA PHE A 26 -7.73 23.29 -0.56
C PHE A 26 -7.90 22.26 -1.69
N GLY A 27 -7.72 22.68 -2.94
CA GLY A 27 -7.81 21.77 -4.10
C GLY A 27 -6.63 20.80 -4.22
N LEU A 28 -5.49 21.08 -3.59
CA LEU A 28 -4.32 20.19 -3.57
C LEU A 28 -4.46 19.13 -2.46
N ILE A 29 -4.98 19.53 -1.29
CA ILE A 29 -5.28 18.63 -0.16
C ILE A 29 -6.35 17.60 -0.55
N GLU A 30 -7.42 18.03 -1.24
CA GLU A 30 -8.45 17.10 -1.73
C GLU A 30 -7.91 16.09 -2.77
N LYS A 31 -7.02 16.53 -3.67
CA LYS A 31 -6.38 15.63 -4.64
C LYS A 31 -5.46 14.62 -3.96
N MET A 32 -4.66 15.04 -2.97
CA MET A 32 -3.81 14.14 -2.18
C MET A 32 -4.63 13.10 -1.39
N ALA A 33 -5.76 13.51 -0.80
CA ALA A 33 -6.65 12.62 -0.07
C ALA A 33 -7.33 11.58 -1.00
N HIS A 34 -7.57 11.93 -2.27
CA HIS A 34 -8.16 11.05 -3.27
C HIS A 34 -7.18 9.97 -3.77
N PHE A 35 -5.88 10.26 -3.88
CA PHE A 35 -4.86 9.27 -4.28
C PHE A 35 -4.64 8.15 -3.25
N ALA A 36 -5.03 8.38 -1.99
CA ALA A 36 -4.79 7.44 -0.90
C ALA A 36 -5.83 6.31 -0.78
N ARG A 37 -7.01 6.41 -1.43
CA ARG A 37 -8.14 5.50 -1.17
C ARG A 37 -8.51 4.55 -2.30
N GLU A 38 -8.04 4.78 -3.52
CA GLU A 38 -8.44 3.96 -4.66
C GLU A 38 -7.32 3.00 -5.08
N ARG A 39 -7.54 1.71 -4.75
CA ARG A 39 -6.93 0.53 -5.43
C ARG A 39 -5.54 0.06 -4.97
N ILE A 40 -5.31 -0.03 -3.66
CA ILE A 40 -4.09 -0.59 -3.04
C ILE A 40 -3.65 -1.92 -3.69
N TYR A 41 -4.59 -2.81 -4.00
CA TYR A 41 -4.27 -4.14 -4.55
C TYR A 41 -4.33 -4.22 -6.09
N ALA A 42 -4.96 -3.26 -6.77
CA ALA A 42 -5.21 -3.43 -8.19
C ALA A 42 -3.96 -3.25 -9.05
N GLN A 43 -3.03 -2.40 -8.63
CA GLN A 43 -1.75 -2.25 -9.33
C GLN A 43 -0.96 -3.56 -9.28
N ALA A 44 -0.88 -4.19 -8.10
CA ALA A 44 -0.22 -5.48 -7.92
C ALA A 44 -0.90 -6.60 -8.75
N GLY A 45 -2.24 -6.66 -8.74
CA GLY A 45 -2.99 -7.62 -9.55
C GLY A 45 -2.79 -7.42 -11.06
N ASN A 46 -2.79 -6.16 -11.52
CA ASN A 46 -2.53 -5.83 -12.93
C ASN A 46 -1.11 -6.21 -13.36
N LEU A 47 -0.11 -5.98 -12.50
CA LEU A 47 1.25 -6.42 -12.75
C LEU A 47 1.31 -7.93 -12.90
N PHE A 48 0.74 -8.67 -11.95
CA PHE A 48 0.74 -10.13 -11.96
C PHE A 48 0.08 -10.72 -13.21
N ARG A 49 -1.03 -10.14 -13.68
CA ARG A 49 -1.71 -10.55 -14.91
C ARG A 49 -0.87 -10.34 -16.17
N ARG A 50 0.04 -9.36 -16.17
CA ARG A 50 0.95 -9.06 -17.29
C ARG A 50 2.24 -9.89 -17.28
N MET A 51 2.54 -10.59 -16.18
CA MET A 51 3.74 -11.43 -16.08
C MET A 51 3.62 -12.71 -16.92
N THR A 52 4.75 -13.16 -17.48
CA THR A 52 4.84 -14.48 -18.12
C THR A 52 4.75 -15.61 -17.09
N SER A 53 4.47 -16.83 -17.55
CA SER A 53 4.47 -18.05 -16.73
C SER A 53 5.77 -18.22 -15.93
N GLU A 54 6.91 -18.01 -16.57
CA GLU A 54 8.25 -18.19 -15.97
C GLU A 54 8.53 -17.10 -14.95
N ALA A 55 8.11 -15.86 -15.23
CA ALA A 55 8.23 -14.75 -14.29
C ALA A 55 7.39 -14.98 -13.03
N ARG A 56 6.16 -15.51 -13.18
CA ARG A 56 5.32 -15.91 -12.04
C ARG A 56 5.95 -17.04 -11.24
N GLN A 57 6.53 -18.04 -11.90
CA GLN A 57 7.21 -19.15 -11.23
C GLN A 57 8.40 -18.67 -10.39
N ARG A 58 9.23 -17.75 -10.93
CA ARG A 58 10.31 -17.12 -10.18
C ARG A 58 9.80 -16.31 -8.98
N LEU A 59 8.72 -15.57 -9.16
CA LEU A 59 8.07 -14.82 -8.07
C LEU A 59 7.66 -15.76 -6.93
N PHE A 60 7.00 -16.88 -7.26
CA PHE A 60 6.60 -17.87 -6.26
C PHE A 60 7.78 -18.52 -5.54
N GLY A 61 8.85 -18.86 -6.27
CA GLY A 61 10.08 -19.36 -5.66
C GLY A 61 10.71 -18.38 -4.67
N ASN A 62 10.70 -17.08 -5.00
CA ASN A 62 11.18 -16.03 -4.09
C ASN A 62 10.29 -15.88 -2.86
N VAL A 63 8.96 -15.91 -3.03
CA VAL A 63 8.00 -15.86 -1.92
C VAL A 63 8.23 -17.02 -0.96
N ALA A 64 8.34 -18.25 -1.46
CA ALA A 64 8.61 -19.43 -0.64
C ALA A 64 9.91 -19.29 0.15
N ARG A 65 10.99 -18.86 -0.51
CA ARG A 65 12.31 -18.70 0.11
C ARG A 65 12.33 -17.63 1.20
N LEU A 66 11.67 -16.50 0.97
CA LEU A 66 11.66 -15.38 1.92
C LEU A 66 10.69 -15.62 3.08
N MET A 67 9.49 -16.13 2.78
CA MET A 67 8.41 -16.26 3.76
C MET A 67 8.47 -17.56 4.55
N GLY A 68 9.19 -18.58 4.09
CA GLY A 68 9.24 -19.89 4.76
C GLY A 68 9.78 -19.85 6.20
N SER A 69 10.63 -18.87 6.53
CA SER A 69 11.17 -18.67 7.89
C SER A 69 10.28 -17.83 8.81
N VAL A 70 9.25 -17.18 8.25
CA VAL A 70 8.38 -16.24 8.97
C VAL A 70 7.26 -17.02 9.65
N PRO A 71 6.74 -16.59 10.83
CA PRO A 71 5.62 -17.26 11.51
C PRO A 71 4.39 -17.48 10.61
N ARG A 72 3.68 -18.60 10.85
CA ARG A 72 2.52 -19.04 10.04
C ARG A 72 1.46 -17.95 9.88
N GLU A 73 1.16 -17.21 10.94
CA GLU A 73 0.17 -16.14 10.90
C GLU A 73 0.54 -15.04 9.90
N THR A 74 1.83 -14.67 9.81
CA THR A 74 2.28 -13.65 8.86
C THR A 74 2.22 -14.16 7.44
N GLN A 75 2.52 -15.45 7.23
CA GLN A 75 2.33 -16.09 5.93
C GLN A 75 0.86 -16.06 5.50
N MET A 76 -0.07 -16.36 6.41
CA MET A 76 -1.51 -16.30 6.14
C MET A 76 -2.01 -14.89 5.82
N ARG A 77 -1.54 -13.87 6.57
CA ARG A 77 -1.84 -12.46 6.27
C ARG A 77 -1.33 -12.06 4.88
N ALA A 78 -0.10 -12.42 4.54
CA ALA A 78 0.47 -12.15 3.22
C ALA A 78 -0.35 -12.81 2.09
N ILE A 79 -0.72 -14.08 2.26
CA ILE A 79 -1.59 -14.80 1.31
C ILE A 79 -2.92 -14.06 1.13
N CYS A 80 -3.52 -13.58 2.21
CA CYS A 80 -4.76 -12.81 2.14
C CYS A 80 -4.61 -11.52 1.30
N HIS A 81 -3.48 -10.81 1.41
CA HIS A 81 -3.19 -9.66 0.56
C HIS A 81 -2.98 -10.04 -0.91
N PHE A 82 -2.31 -11.16 -1.18
CA PHE A 82 -2.15 -11.67 -2.55
C PHE A 82 -3.49 -12.04 -3.18
N TYR A 83 -4.39 -12.69 -2.43
CA TYR A 83 -5.76 -12.98 -2.88
C TYR A 83 -6.56 -11.71 -3.22
N ARG A 84 -6.42 -10.65 -2.40
CA ARG A 84 -7.05 -9.36 -2.69
C ARG A 84 -6.51 -8.69 -3.96
N ALA A 85 -5.28 -9.02 -4.38
CA ALA A 85 -4.68 -8.53 -5.61
C ALA A 85 -5.11 -9.36 -6.85
N ASP A 86 -5.02 -10.69 -6.77
CA ASP A 86 -5.49 -11.62 -7.79
C ASP A 86 -5.67 -13.02 -7.20
N VAL A 87 -6.75 -13.71 -7.57
CA VAL A 87 -7.07 -15.06 -7.04
C VAL A 87 -5.96 -16.06 -7.37
N ASN A 88 -5.45 -16.05 -8.61
CA ASN A 88 -4.39 -16.97 -9.02
C ASN A 88 -3.06 -16.64 -8.33
N TYR A 89 -2.85 -15.38 -7.98
CA TYR A 89 -1.67 -14.98 -7.23
C TYR A 89 -1.70 -15.54 -5.80
N GLY A 90 -2.84 -15.42 -5.13
CA GLY A 90 -3.06 -16.01 -3.80
C GLY A 90 -2.89 -17.53 -3.79
N ILE A 91 -3.50 -18.24 -4.74
CA ILE A 91 -3.39 -19.70 -4.88
C ILE A 91 -1.92 -20.11 -5.11
N GLY A 92 -1.24 -19.45 -6.06
CA GLY A 92 0.14 -19.77 -6.38
C GLY A 92 1.10 -19.51 -5.21
N ALA A 93 0.88 -18.45 -4.45
CA ALA A 93 1.68 -18.15 -3.26
C ALA A 93 1.44 -19.17 -2.13
N ALA A 94 0.19 -19.59 -1.91
CA ALA A 94 -0.13 -20.63 -0.93
C ALA A 94 0.49 -21.99 -1.30
N ASN A 95 0.40 -22.37 -2.57
CA ASN A 95 1.03 -23.59 -3.09
C ASN A 95 2.55 -23.56 -2.92
N ALA A 96 3.18 -22.40 -3.19
CA ALA A 96 4.62 -22.23 -3.02
C ALA A 96 5.07 -22.36 -1.56
N LEU A 97 4.20 -22.02 -0.60
CA LEU A 97 4.45 -22.15 0.83
C LEU A 97 4.00 -23.51 1.40
N GLY A 98 3.42 -24.39 0.57
CA GLY A 98 2.87 -25.67 1.00
C GLY A 98 1.69 -25.52 1.97
N ILE A 99 0.94 -24.42 1.88
CA ILE A 99 -0.16 -24.12 2.80
C ILE A 99 -1.48 -24.57 2.16
N ASN A 100 -2.15 -25.50 2.82
CA ASN A 100 -3.53 -25.85 2.48
C ASN A 100 -4.48 -24.85 3.15
N ILE A 101 -5.02 -23.91 2.36
CA ILE A 101 -5.86 -22.82 2.85
C ILE A 101 -7.11 -23.35 3.55
N GLU A 102 -7.75 -24.40 3.02
CA GLU A 102 -8.98 -24.96 3.60
C GLU A 102 -8.74 -25.55 5.00
N GLN A 103 -7.65 -26.30 5.16
CA GLN A 103 -7.25 -26.85 6.45
C GLN A 103 -6.89 -25.75 7.45
N GLU A 104 -6.18 -24.71 7.02
CA GLU A 104 -5.82 -23.60 7.90
C GLU A 104 -7.05 -22.77 8.30
N MET A 105 -8.01 -22.57 7.41
CA MET A 105 -9.28 -21.90 7.72
C MET A 105 -10.11 -22.71 8.73
N SER A 106 -10.11 -24.04 8.61
CA SER A 106 -10.78 -24.93 9.57
C SER A 106 -10.13 -24.86 10.96
N LYS A 107 -8.79 -24.87 11.04
CA LYS A 107 -8.06 -24.70 12.30
C LYS A 107 -8.30 -23.33 12.93
N MET A 108 -8.34 -22.28 12.13
CA MET A 108 -8.55 -20.92 12.62
C MET A 108 -9.99 -20.74 13.13
N ALA A 109 -10.98 -21.29 12.44
CA ALA A 109 -12.37 -21.32 12.91
C ALA A 109 -12.51 -22.09 14.24
N ALA A 110 -11.80 -23.22 14.38
CA ALA A 110 -11.78 -24.01 15.61
C ALA A 110 -11.02 -23.33 16.77
N ALA A 111 -10.08 -22.43 16.50
CA ALA A 111 -9.32 -21.69 17.52
C ALA A 111 -10.04 -20.42 18.02
N SER A 112 -11.07 -19.96 17.29
CA SER A 112 -11.90 -18.81 17.64
C SER A 112 -13.25 -19.17 18.30
N ALA A 113 -13.45 -20.46 18.62
CA ALA A 113 -14.61 -21.00 19.33
C ALA A 113 -14.18 -21.52 20.71
#